data_AF-A0A2V7HWS3-F1
#
_entry.id   AF-A0A2V7HWS3-F1
#
_cell.length_a   1.000
_cell.length_b   1.000
_cell.length_c   1.000
_cell.angle_alpha   90.00
_cell.angle_beta   90.00
_cell.angle_gamma   90.00
#
_symmetry.space_group_name_H-M   'P 1'
#
loop_
_entity.id
_entity.type
_entity.pdbx_description
1 polymer ?
#
loop_
_entity_poly.entity_id
_entity_poly.type
_entity_poly.pdbx_seq_one_letter_code
_entity_poly.pdbx_strand_id
1 'polypeptide(L)' 'AGFGGIISEIGASMMVGGNIKGQTRTLTTAMVLETGKGNFEVAIALSLLLLALVFGVNWTLTAVQQRRVW' A
#
# COMPACT_ATOMS: atom_id res chain seq x y z
N ALA A 1 3.72 -9.38 -14.85
CA ALA A 1 3.55 -8.04 -15.44
C ALA A 1 2.96 -6.98 -14.49
N GLY A 2 2.25 -7.33 -13.40
CA GLY A 2 1.57 -6.33 -12.53
C GLY A 2 2.45 -5.56 -11.54
N PHE A 3 3.48 -6.18 -10.97
CA PHE A 3 4.30 -5.57 -9.91
C PHE A 3 5.02 -4.29 -10.38
N GLY A 4 5.62 -4.31 -11.58
CA GLY A 4 6.26 -3.12 -12.16
C GLY A 4 5.27 -2.00 -12.53
N GLY A 5 4.03 -2.34 -12.88
CA GLY A 5 2.98 -1.36 -13.14
C GLY A 5 2.60 -0.57 -11.90
N ILE A 6 2.41 -1.26 -10.77
CA ILE A 6 2.08 -0.64 -9.48
C ILE A 6 3.24 0.24 -8.98
N ILE A 7 4.50 -0.21 -9.13
CA ILE A 7 5.67 0.62 -8.78
C ILE A 7 5.74 1.88 -9.66
N SER A 8 5.50 1.75 -10.96
CA SER A 8 5.47 2.87 -11.90
C SER A 8 4.38 3.89 -11.53
N GLU A 9 3.20 3.42 -11.13
CA GLU A 9 2.10 4.27 -10.64
C GLU A 9 2.48 5.05 -9.38
N ILE A 10 3.18 4.42 -8.44
CA ILE A 10 3.69 5.09 -7.23
C ILE A 10 4.71 6.17 -7.63
N GLY A 11 5.63 5.87 -8.55
CA GLY A 11 6.59 6.86 -9.04
C GLY A 11 5.93 8.04 -9.75
N ALA A 12 4.96 7.76 -10.62
CA ALA A 12 4.21 8.78 -11.35
C ALA A 12 3.40 9.68 -10.41
N SER A 13 2.66 9.10 -9.45
CA SER A 13 1.87 9.85 -8.46
C SER A 13 2.74 10.70 -7.53
N MET A 14 3.96 10.26 -7.22
CA MET A 14 4.92 11.07 -6.45
C MET A 14 5.45 12.27 -7.26
N MET A 15 5.72 12.11 -8.56
CA MET A 15 6.25 13.18 -9.43
C MET A 15 5.20 14.23 -9.82
N VAL A 16 3.95 13.82 -10.09
CA VAL A 16 2.89 14.71 -10.59
C VAL A 16 2.01 15.35 -9.51
N GLY A 17 2.32 15.13 -8.23
CA GLY A 17 1.59 15.76 -7.11
C GLY A 17 0.39 14.97 -6.59
N GLY A 18 0.31 13.67 -6.86
CA GLY A 18 -0.67 12.75 -6.25
C GLY A 18 -0.45 12.48 -4.76
N ASN A 19 0.54 13.10 -4.12
CA ASN A 19 0.91 12.88 -2.73
C ASN A 19 0.38 13.99 -1.78
N ILE A 20 -0.82 14.53 -2.03
CA ILE A 20 -1.43 15.56 -1.18
C ILE A 20 -2.13 14.90 0.03
N LYS A 21 -1.70 15.27 1.25
CA LYS A 21 -2.26 14.72 2.50
C LYS A 21 -3.78 14.91 2.56
N GLY A 22 -4.52 13.81 2.69
CA GLY A 22 -5.98 13.81 2.88
C GLY A 22 -6.83 13.99 1.63
N GLN A 23 -6.21 14.07 0.45
CA GLN A 23 -6.91 14.24 -0.83
C GLN A 23 -6.58 13.07 -1.76
N THR A 24 -5.33 13.02 -2.21
CA THR A 24 -4.86 12.08 -3.24
C THR A 24 -3.81 11.11 -2.71
N ARG A 25 -3.25 11.38 -1.52
CA ARG A 25 -2.19 10.58 -0.93
C ARG A 25 -2.65 9.19 -0.54
N THR A 26 -2.14 8.20 -1.28
CA THR A 26 -2.29 6.78 -0.98
C THR A 26 -1.36 6.33 0.14
N LEU A 27 -1.65 5.16 0.72
CA LEU A 27 -0.86 4.62 1.83
C LEU A 27 0.58 4.27 1.39
N THR A 28 0.75 3.85 0.14
CA THR A 28 2.06 3.55 -0.47
C THR A 28 2.88 4.81 -0.76
N THR A 29 2.26 5.88 -1.27
CA THR A 29 2.95 7.17 -1.48
C THR A 29 3.33 7.84 -0.17
N ALA A 30 2.48 7.75 0.86
CA ALA A 30 2.81 8.19 2.21
C ALA A 30 4.02 7.45 2.81
N MET A 31 4.08 6.13 2.64
CA MET A 31 5.22 5.32 3.08
C MET A 31 6.52 5.77 2.41
N VAL A 32 6.52 5.90 1.08
CA VAL A 32 7.71 6.33 0.31
C VAL A 32 8.14 7.74 0.71
N LEU A 33 7.18 8.64 0.93
CA LEU A 33 7.46 10.00 1.39
C LEU A 33 8.11 10.04 2.78
N GLU A 34 7.58 9.29 3.75
CA GLU A 34 8.14 9.28 5.12
C GLU A 34 9.51 8.59 5.18
N THR A 35 9.73 7.55 4.37
CA THR A 35 11.07 6.96 4.18
C THR A 35 12.05 7.97 3.59
N GLY A 36 11.64 8.72 2.55
CA GLY A 36 12.48 9.75 1.93
C GLY A 36 12.81 10.93 2.85
N LYS A 37 11.97 11.21 3.85
CA LYS A 37 12.23 12.20 4.91
C LYS A 37 13.13 11.68 6.04
N GLY A 38 13.52 10.41 6.00
CA GLY A 38 14.27 9.76 7.08
C GLY A 38 13.42 9.35 8.30
N ASN A 39 12.09 9.46 8.19
CA ASN A 39 11.15 9.11 9.26
C ASN A 39 10.78 7.62 9.19
N PHE A 40 11.78 6.77 9.37
CA PHE A 40 11.64 5.32 9.18
C PHE A 40 10.66 4.68 10.15
N GLU A 41 10.51 5.22 11.36
CA GLU A 41 9.57 4.72 12.36
C GLU A 41 8.13 4.73 11.82
N VAL A 42 7.71 5.87 11.25
CA VAL A 42 6.38 6.01 10.64
C VAL A 42 6.27 5.18 9.37
N ALA A 43 7.30 5.14 8.54
CA ALA A 43 7.29 4.34 7.32
C ALA A 43 7.13 2.84 7.60
N ILE A 44 7.82 2.32 8.62
CA ILE A 44 7.73 0.92 9.05
C ILE A 44 6.35 0.64 9.67
N ALA A 45 5.80 1.56 10.47
CA ALA A 45 4.46 1.41 11.01
C ALA A 45 3.40 1.31 9.88
N LEU A 46 3.52 2.15 8.84
CA LEU A 46 2.65 2.11 7.67
C LEU A 46 2.82 0.83 6.84
N SER A 47 4.05 0.31 6.72
CA SER A 47 4.30 -0.93 5.97
C SER A 47 3.76 -2.17 6.66
N LEU A 48 3.89 -2.25 7.99
CA LEU A 48 3.29 -3.31 8.79
C LEU A 48 1.75 -3.23 8.74
N LEU A 49 1.18 -2.03 8.79
CA LEU A 49 -0.27 -1.83 8.62
C LEU A 49 -0.76 -2.32 7.26
N LEU A 50 -0.06 -1.96 6.18
CA LEU A 50 -0.39 -2.42 4.83
C LEU A 50 -0.30 -3.95 4.73
N LEU A 51 0.75 -4.55 5.29
CA LEU A 51 0.94 -6.00 5.31
C LEU A 51 -0.23 -6.70 6.01
N ALA A 52 -0.62 -6.21 7.18
CA ALA A 52 -1.76 -6.75 7.93
C ALA A 52 -3.07 -6.65 7.14
N LEU A 53 -3.31 -5.54 6.45
CA LEU A 53 -4.48 -5.37 5.58
C LEU A 53 -4.47 -6.35 4.42
N VAL A 54 -3.35 -6.47 3.70
CA VAL A 54 -3.23 -7.39 2.56
C VAL A 54 -3.44 -8.82 3.02
N PHE A 55 -2.85 -9.21 4.14
CA PHE A 55 -2.99 -10.55 4.68
C PHE A 55 -4.42 -10.80 5.17
N GLY A 56 -5.04 -9.84 5.86
CA GLY A 56 -6.43 -9.94 6.30
C GLY A 56 -7.41 -10.05 5.13
N VAL A 57 -7.23 -9.26 4.08
CA VAL A 57 -8.03 -9.36 2.86
C VAL A 57 -7.82 -10.71 2.18
N ASN A 58 -6.57 -11.16 1.99
CA ASN A 58 -6.32 -12.46 1.38
C ASN A 58 -6.88 -13.62 2.21
N TRP A 59 -6.74 -13.57 3.53
CA TRP A 59 -7.27 -14.58 4.44
C TRP A 59 -8.80 -14.63 4.39
N THR A 60 -9.46 -13.47 4.44
CA THR A 60 -10.93 -13.40 4.36
C THR A 60 -11.44 -13.87 3.01
N LEU A 61 -10.80 -13.46 1.91
CA LEU A 61 -11.16 -13.93 0.57
C LEU A 61 -10.99 -15.45 0.45
N THR A 62 -9.87 -15.98 0.96
CA THR A 62 -9.57 -17.42 0.95
C THR A 62 -10.57 -18.19 1.80
N ALA A 63 -10.89 -17.71 3.00
CA ALA A 63 -11.87 -18.34 3.89
C ALA A 63 -13.28 -18.36 3.27
N VAL A 64 -13.68 -17.30 2.58
CA VAL A 64 -14.98 -17.22 1.86
C VAL A 64 -14.99 -18.11 0.63
N GLN A 65 -13.92 -18.15 -0.16
CA GLN A 65 -13.80 -19.05 -1.32
C GLN A 65 -13.82 -20.51 -0.89
N GLN A 66 -13.07 -20.89 0.15
CA GLN A 66 -13.06 -22.25 0.68
C GLN A 66 -14.45 -22.68 1.18
N ARG A 67 -15.24 -21.75 1.75
CA ARG A 67 -16.63 -22.02 2.15
C ARG A 67 -17.60 -22.22 0.99
N ARG A 68 -17.26 -21.79 -0.22
CA ARG A 68 -18.12 -21.87 -1.42
C ARG A 68 -17.78 -23.07 -2.31
N VAL A 69 -16.65 -23.70 -2.07
CA VAL A 69 -16.15 -24.86 -2.83
C VAL A 69 -16.56 -26.20 -2.17
N TRP A 70 -17.10 -26.15 -0.94
CA TRP A 70 -17.84 -27.25 -0.31
C TRP A 70 -19.34 -26.99 -0.38
#